data_AF-A0A1F8MKV2-F1
#
_entry.id   AF-A0A1F8MKV2-F1
#
_cell.length_a   1.000
_cell.length_b   1.000
_cell.length_c   1.000
_cell.angle_alpha   90.00
_cell.angle_beta   90.00
_cell.angle_gamma   90.00
#
_symmetry.space_group_name_H-M   'P 1'
#
loop_
_entity.id
_entity.type
_entity.pdbx_description
1 polymer ?
#
loop_
_entity_poly.entity_id
_entity_poly.type
_entity_poly.pdbx_seq_one_letter_code
_entity_poly.pdbx_strand_id
1 'polypeptide(L)'
;MSVYLMLTTLTDAGRKALQEDPEILKEINKEVEFMGVKILTQYALLGQYDFVNILEAPNNESIAKLAIRLSAKGTTQTLTLTAISIDDLIHTLKNKESPW
;
A
#
# COMPACT_ATOMS: atom_id res chain seq x y z
N MET A 1 4.33 -13.29 6.88
CA MET A 1 3.88 -11.89 6.84
C MET A 1 2.80 -11.78 5.79
N SER A 2 1.94 -10.77 5.87
CA SER A 2 0.83 -10.59 4.93
C SER A 2 1.21 -9.57 3.87
N VAL A 3 0.77 -9.81 2.64
CA VAL A 3 1.01 -8.93 1.50
C VAL A 3 -0.21 -8.05 1.27
N TYR A 4 0.04 -6.79 0.96
CA TYR A 4 -0.99 -5.79 0.70
C TYR A 4 -0.66 -5.03 -0.56
N LEU A 5 -1.72 -4.64 -1.28
CA LEU A 5 -1.63 -3.74 -2.41
C LEU A 5 -2.26 -2.42 -1.99
N MET A 6 -1.50 -1.34 -2.06
CA MET A 6 -1.96 0.01 -1.76
C MET A 6 -1.89 0.86 -3.03
N LEU A 7 -3.06 1.26 -3.50
CA LEU A 7 -3.22 2.23 -4.58
C LEU A 7 -3.36 3.62 -3.97
N THR A 8 -2.68 4.59 -4.57
CA THR A 8 -2.66 5.96 -4.06
C THR A 8 -3.02 6.93 -5.18
N THR A 9 -3.91 7.87 -4.85
CA THR A 9 -4.22 9.03 -5.69
C THR A 9 -3.81 10.28 -4.93
N LEU A 10 -3.09 11.18 -5.58
CA LEU A 10 -2.70 12.47 -5.05
C LEU A 10 -3.90 13.42 -5.03
N THR A 11 -3.96 14.23 -3.98
CA THR A 11 -4.83 15.42 -3.98
C THR A 11 -4.14 16.56 -4.74
N ASP A 12 -4.84 17.68 -4.95
CA ASP A 12 -4.24 18.85 -5.60
C ASP A 12 -3.04 19.39 -4.82
N ALA A 13 -3.10 19.34 -3.48
CA ALA A 13 -1.97 19.67 -2.62
C ALA A 13 -0.81 18.69 -2.80
N GLY A 14 -1.11 17.38 -2.88
CA GLY A 14 -0.10 16.35 -3.13
C GLY A 14 0.62 16.51 -4.46
N ARG A 15 -0.12 16.84 -5.54
CA ARG A 15 0.49 17.07 -6.87
C ARG A 15 1.42 18.27 -6.87
N LYS A 16 1.00 19.38 -6.24
CA LYS A 16 1.85 20.58 -6.12
C LYS A 16 3.12 20.28 -5.32
N ALA A 17 2.97 19.65 -4.16
CA ALA A 17 4.11 19.29 -3.32
C ALA A 17 5.08 18.37 -4.05
N LEU A 18 4.58 17.36 -4.77
CA LEU A 18 5.43 16.45 -5.54
C LEU A 18 6.14 17.13 -6.72
N GLN A 19 5.50 18.12 -7.36
CA GLN A 19 6.10 18.90 -8.43
C GLN A 19 7.21 19.82 -7.91
N GLU A 20 7.02 20.41 -6.72
CA GLU A 20 8.02 21.27 -6.07
C GLU A 20 9.21 20.48 -5.52
N ASP A 21 8.94 19.32 -4.91
CA ASP A 21 9.94 18.43 -4.36
C ASP A 21 9.63 16.95 -4.65
N PRO A 22 10.19 16.41 -5.76
CA PRO A 22 10.03 15.00 -6.11
C PRO A 22 10.70 14.03 -5.11
N GLU A 23 11.70 14.48 -4.35
CA GLU A 23 12.44 13.63 -3.41
C GLU A 23 11.61 13.26 -2.18
N ILE A 24 10.49 13.97 -1.92
CA ILE A 24 9.53 13.67 -0.85
C ILE A 24 9.02 12.22 -0.90
N LEU A 25 8.97 11.59 -2.07
CA LEU A 25 8.59 10.18 -2.21
C LEU A 25 9.55 9.26 -1.44
N LYS A 26 10.85 9.55 -1.45
CA LYS A 26 11.84 8.76 -0.71
C LYS A 26 11.71 8.96 0.80
N GLU A 27 11.32 10.14 1.25
CA GLU A 27 11.07 10.41 2.66
C GLU A 27 9.84 9.66 3.17
N ILE A 28 8.75 9.67 2.39
CA ILE A 28 7.55 8.89 2.69
C ILE A 28 7.88 7.40 2.78
N ASN A 29 8.68 6.88 1.85
CA ASN A 29 9.10 5.47 1.89
C ASN A 29 9.89 5.13 3.17
N LYS A 30 10.76 6.01 3.65
CA LYS A 30 11.45 5.82 4.95
C LYS A 30 10.46 5.79 6.11
N GLU A 31 9.48 6.69 6.12
CA GLU A 31 8.46 6.70 7.17
C GLU A 31 7.64 5.41 7.21
N VAL A 32 7.31 4.85 6.04
CA VAL A 32 6.63 3.54 5.93
C VAL A 32 7.47 2.42 6.56
N GLU A 33 8.77 2.36 6.24
CA GLU A 33 9.69 1.38 6.81
C GLU A 33 9.85 1.52 8.33
N PHE A 34 9.89 2.76 8.85
CA PHE A 34 9.91 3.01 10.31
C PHE A 34 8.65 2.52 11.03
N MET A 35 7.53 2.34 10.33
CA MET A 35 6.30 1.78 10.88
C MET A 35 6.28 0.24 10.87
N GLY A 36 7.38 -0.41 10.49
CA GLY A 36 7.48 -1.87 10.40
C GLY A 36 6.75 -2.45 9.19
N VAL A 37 6.49 -1.62 8.18
CA VAL A 37 5.91 -2.04 6.89
C VAL A 37 7.00 -1.97 5.85
N LYS A 38 7.22 -3.07 5.15
CA LYS A 38 8.24 -3.17 4.11
C LYS A 38 7.63 -2.91 2.75
N ILE A 39 8.25 -2.06 1.94
CA ILE A 39 7.85 -1.82 0.56
C ILE A 39 8.53 -2.88 -0.32
N LEU A 40 7.75 -3.82 -0.85
CA LEU A 40 8.25 -4.85 -1.77
C LEU A 40 8.49 -4.27 -3.17
N THR A 41 7.57 -3.43 -3.64
CA THR A 41 7.74 -2.68 -4.89
C THR A 41 6.83 -1.46 -4.91
N GLN A 42 7.21 -0.45 -5.70
CA GLN A 42 6.47 0.79 -5.87
C GLN A 42 6.59 1.26 -7.32
N TYR A 43 5.48 1.67 -7.91
CA TYR A 43 5.45 2.24 -9.27
C TYR A 43 4.55 3.47 -9.31
N ALA A 44 4.96 4.46 -10.11
CA ALA A 44 4.06 5.50 -10.59
C ALA A 44 3.19 4.93 -11.72
N LEU A 45 1.93 5.32 -11.76
CA LEU A 45 0.93 4.84 -12.70
C LEU A 45 0.38 5.99 -13.54
N LEU A 46 -0.05 5.67 -14.77
CA LEU A 46 -0.60 6.63 -15.73
C LEU A 46 -2.10 6.38 -15.95
N GLY A 47 -2.85 6.24 -14.86
CA GLY A 47 -4.26 5.87 -14.90
C GLY A 47 -5.08 6.50 -13.77
N GLN A 48 -6.10 5.80 -13.30
CA GLN A 48 -6.98 6.28 -12.21
C GLN A 48 -6.23 6.54 -10.90
N TYR A 49 -5.12 5.83 -10.70
CA TYR A 49 -4.26 5.96 -9.53
C TYR A 49 -2.91 6.53 -9.97
N ASP A 50 -2.29 7.29 -9.08
CA ASP A 50 -0.98 7.89 -9.32
C ASP A 50 0.15 6.91 -8.91
N PHE A 51 -0.09 6.05 -7.92
CA PHE A 51 0.89 5.05 -7.48
C PHE A 51 0.25 3.70 -7.13
N VAL A 52 1.06 2.64 -7.26
CA VAL A 52 0.83 1.33 -6.66
C VAL A 52 2.02 0.94 -5.80
N ASN A 53 1.73 0.42 -4.61
CA ASN A 53 2.71 -0.11 -3.69
C ASN A 53 2.32 -1.54 -3.31
N ILE A 54 3.24 -2.49 -3.45
CA ILE A 54 3.10 -3.80 -2.83
C ILE A 54 3.87 -3.77 -1.52
N LEU A 55 3.18 -4.04 -0.43
CA LEU A 55 3.65 -3.88 0.93
C LEU A 55 3.61 -5.22 1.64
N GLU A 56 4.59 -5.45 2.51
CA GLU A 56 4.60 -6.56 3.46
C GLU A 56 4.49 -6.00 4.87
N ALA A 57 3.55 -6.51 5.64
CA ALA A 57 3.30 -6.05 7.01
C ALA A 57 2.98 -7.23 7.94
N PRO A 58 3.15 -7.06 9.26
CA PRO A 58 2.87 -8.14 10.21
C PRO A 58 1.38 -8.46 10.35
N ASN A 59 0.49 -7.47 10.19
CA ASN A 59 -0.96 -7.62 10.32
C ASN A 59 -1.75 -6.46 9.67
N ASN A 60 -3.08 -6.60 9.64
CA ASN A 60 -4.00 -5.64 9.03
C ASN A 60 -3.99 -4.29 9.75
N GLU A 61 -3.84 -4.30 11.07
CA GLU A 61 -3.83 -3.10 11.92
C GLU A 61 -2.65 -2.19 11.57
N SER A 62 -1.48 -2.77 11.27
CA SER A 62 -0.28 -2.03 10.87
C SER A 62 -0.50 -1.28 9.57
N ILE A 63 -1.14 -1.92 8.59
CA ILE A 63 -1.47 -1.31 7.30
C ILE A 63 -2.60 -0.28 7.41
N ALA A 64 -3.62 -0.55 8.22
CA ALA A 64 -4.68 0.43 8.48
C ALA A 64 -4.11 1.72 9.08
N LYS A 65 -3.19 1.58 10.05
CA LYS A 65 -2.50 2.73 10.67
C LYS A 65 -1.68 3.51 9.64
N LEU A 66 -0.96 2.82 8.74
CA LEU A 66 -0.23 3.45 7.65
C LEU A 66 -1.16 4.23 6.71
N ALA A 67 -2.23 3.60 6.22
CA ALA A 67 -3.18 4.20 5.29
C ALA A 67 -3.83 5.47 5.87
N ILE A 68 -4.25 5.43 7.14
CA ILE A 68 -4.80 6.59 7.84
C ILE A 68 -3.75 7.67 8.01
N ARG A 69 -2.51 7.33 8.37
CA ARG A 69 -1.44 8.31 8.57
C ARG A 69 -1.05 9.03 7.27
N LEU A 70 -0.96 8.30 6.17
CA LEU A 70 -0.71 8.89 4.84
C LEU A 70 -1.86 9.82 4.44
N SER A 71 -3.10 9.34 4.59
CA SER A 71 -4.29 10.13 4.24
C SER A 71 -4.48 11.37 5.14
N ALA A 72 -4.09 11.30 6.42
CA ALA A 72 -4.19 12.40 7.38
C ALA A 72 -3.34 13.62 7.02
N LYS A 73 -2.28 13.45 6.21
CA LYS A 73 -1.48 14.57 5.67
C LYS A 73 -2.24 15.39 4.64
N GLY A 74 -3.37 14.90 4.12
CA GLY A 74 -4.20 15.58 3.13
C GLY A 74 -3.61 15.64 1.73
N THR A 75 -2.44 15.04 1.51
CA THR A 75 -1.74 15.00 0.21
C THR A 75 -2.10 13.79 -0.63
N THR A 76 -2.64 12.74 -0.01
CA THR A 76 -2.92 11.45 -0.65
C THR A 76 -4.26 10.88 -0.22
N GLN A 77 -4.89 10.11 -1.09
CA GLN A 77 -5.98 9.19 -0.78
C GLN A 77 -5.54 7.77 -1.13
N THR A 78 -5.82 6.82 -0.26
CA THR A 78 -5.34 5.43 -0.41
C THR A 78 -6.50 4.43 -0.49
N LEU A 79 -6.43 3.50 -1.44
CA LEU A 79 -7.22 2.27 -1.45
C LEU A 79 -6.28 1.11 -1.13
N THR A 80 -6.56 0.38 -0.05
CA THR A 80 -5.71 -0.73 0.38
C THR A 80 -6.46 -2.05 0.31
N LEU A 81 -5.81 -3.06 -0.29
CA LEU A 81 -6.35 -4.40 -0.52
C LEU A 81 -5.41 -5.42 0.11
N THR A 82 -5.95 -6.36 0.87
CA THR A 82 -5.20 -7.55 1.30
C THR A 82 -4.98 -8.44 0.08
N ALA A 83 -3.75 -8.90 -0.12
CA ALA A 83 -3.39 -9.79 -1.21
C ALA A 83 -3.07 -11.19 -0.67
N ILE A 84 -3.65 -12.21 -1.31
CA ILE A 84 -3.33 -13.61 -1.08
C ILE A 84 -2.43 -14.05 -2.23
N SER A 85 -1.34 -14.76 -1.93
CA SER A 85 -0.48 -15.29 -2.98
C SER A 85 -1.23 -16.33 -3.82
N ILE A 86 -0.86 -16.49 -5.09
CA ILE A 86 -1.49 -17.49 -5.95
C ILE A 86 -1.30 -18.90 -5.38
N ASP A 87 -0.14 -19.19 -4.79
CA ASP A 87 0.14 -20.49 -4.16
C ASP A 87 -0.75 -20.75 -2.94
N ASP A 88 -0.93 -19.75 -2.06
CA ASP A 88 -1.81 -19.86 -0.89
C ASP A 88 -3.28 -20.02 -1.32
N LEU A 89 -3.70 -19.30 -2.35
CA LEU A 89 -5.04 -19.42 -2.92
C LEU A 89 -5.26 -20.83 -3.48
N ILE A 90 -4.31 -21.36 -4.26
CA ILE A 90 -4.38 -22.71 -4.80
C ILE A 90 -4.42 -23.75 -3.67
N HIS A 91 -3.58 -23.59 -2.63
CA HIS A 91 -3.58 -24.48 -1.47
C HIS A 91 -4.95 -24.48 -0.76
N THR A 92 -5.50 -23.30 -0.52
CA THR A 92 -6.82 -23.11 0.11
C THR A 92 -7.92 -23.80 -0.70
N LEU A 93 -7.95 -23.61 -2.02
CA LEU A 93 -8.98 -24.19 -2.89
C LEU A 93 -8.83 -25.71 -3.10
N LYS A 94 -7.64 -26.27 -2.90
CA LYS A 94 -7.40 -27.72 -2.95
C LYS A 94 -7.96 -28.44 -1.72
N ASN A 95 -8.05 -27.76 -0.58
CA ASN A 95 -8.72 -28.27 0.61
C ASN A 95 -10.24 -28.18 0.43
N LYS A 96 -10.79 -29.11 -0.37
CA LYS A 96 -12.23 -29.23 -0.66
C LYS A 96 -13.08 -29.66 0.54
N GLU A 97 -12.44 -30.02 1.65
CA GLU A 97 -13.08 -30.63 2.83
C GLU A 97 -13.07 -29.67 4.03
N SER A 98 -13.82 -28.59 3.91
CA SER A 98 -14.60 -28.08 5.05
C SER A 98 -15.63 -27.10 4.51
N PRO A 99 -16.94 -27.38 4.65
CA PRO A 99 -18.00 -26.45 4.29
C PRO A 99 -18.08 -25.23 5.24
N TRP A 100 -17.19 -25.16 6.24
CA TRP A 100 -17.10 -24.13 7.28
C TRP A 100 -15.65 -23.93 7.73
#